data_AF-A0A7W8L9R8-F1
#
_entry.id   AF-A0A7W8L9R8-F1
#
_cell.length_a   1.000
_cell.length_b   1.000
_cell.length_c   1.000
_cell.angle_alpha   90.00
_cell.angle_beta   90.00
_cell.angle_gamma   90.00
#
_symmetry.space_group_name_H-M   'P 1'
#
loop_
_entity.id
_entity.type
_entity.pdbx_description
1 polymer ?
#
loop_
_entity_poly.entity_id
_entity_poly.type
_entity_poly.pdbx_seq_one_letter_code
_entity_poly.pdbx_strand_id
1 'polypeptide(L)' 'MQTLSHWIVVLTNAYMEYTTCNWNATHVYRRTVGYDQVIWC' A
#
# COMPACT_ATOMS: atom_id res chain seq x y z
N MET A 1 19.74 -1.16 -10.71
CA MET A 1 18.43 -1.74 -10.37
C MET A 1 17.69 -0.71 -9.53
N GLN A 2 16.46 -0.35 -9.90
CA GLN A 2 15.66 0.59 -9.12
C GLN A 2 14.94 -0.18 -8.02
N THR A 3 15.13 0.23 -6.76
CA THR A 3 14.46 -0.38 -5.62
C THR A 3 13.07 0.22 -5.47
N LEU A 4 12.04 -0.62 -5.59
CA LEU A 4 10.67 -0.29 -5.22
C LEU A 4 10.43 -0.80 -3.81
N SER A 5 9.79 0.01 -2.97
CA SER A 5 9.36 -0.41 -1.64
C SER A 5 7.84 -0.38 -1.56
N HIS A 6 7.24 -1.48 -1.11
CA HIS A 6 5.79 -1.62 -0.98
C HIS A 6 5.39 -1.41 0.47
N TRP A 7 4.32 -0.64 0.68
CA TRP A 7 3.87 -0.24 2.00
C TRP A 7 2.38 -0.46 2.16
N ILE A 8 2.01 -0.80 3.39
CA ILE A 8 0.62 -0.88 3.85
C ILE A 8 0.44 0.13 4.97
N VAL A 9 -0.57 0.99 4.85
CA VAL A 9 -1.04 1.86 5.94
C VAL A 9 -2.28 1.26 6.55
N VAL A 10 -2.24 1.01 7.85
CA VAL A 10 -3.35 0.50 8.64
C VAL A 10 -4.20 1.69 9.09
N LEU A 11 -5.46 1.73 8.69
CA LEU A 11 -6.44 2.75 9.10
C LEU A 11 -7.45 2.12 10.07
N THR A 12 -8.41 2.93 10.54
CA THR A 12 -9.43 2.47 11.51
C THR A 12 -10.26 1.29 10.99
N ASN A 13 -10.67 1.29 9.71
CA ASN A 13 -11.60 0.30 9.14
C ASN A 13 -11.14 -0.30 7.79
N ALA A 14 -9.92 0.01 7.37
CA ALA A 14 -9.37 -0.40 6.08
C ALA A 14 -7.85 -0.36 6.13
N TYR A 15 -7.19 -0.97 5.15
CA TYR A 15 -5.79 -0.70 4.88
C TYR A 15 -5.61 -0.15 3.46
N MET A 16 -4.56 0.65 3.28
CA MET A 16 -4.18 1.22 2.01
C MET A 16 -2.83 0.67 1.57
N GLU A 17 -2.73 0.24 0.32
CA GLU A 17 -1.48 -0.16 -0.32
C GLU A 17 -0.95 0.94 -1.23
N TYR A 18 0.35 1.21 -1.13
CA TYR A 18 1.06 2.07 -2.06
C TYR A 18 2.49 1.58 -2.30
N THR A 19 3.03 1.96 -3.44
CA THR A 19 4.44 1.72 -3.79
C THR A 19 5.20 3.03 -3.73
N THR A 20 6.33 3.02 -3.07
CA THR A 20 7.30 4.12 -3.08
C THR A 20 8.43 3.82 -4.01
N CYS A 21 8.77 4.83 -4.80
CA CYS A 21 9.87 4.81 -5.73
C CYS A 21 10.93 5.79 -5.20
N ASN A 22 11.94 5.27 -4.49
CA ASN A 22 12.83 6.09 -3.65
C ASN A 22 13.67 7.11 -4.42
N TRP A 23 13.86 6.93 -5.73
CA TRP A 23 14.72 7.79 -6.55
C TRP A 23 13.99 9.01 -7.14
N ASN A 24 12.66 8.99 -7.22
CA ASN A 24 11.86 10.12 -7.73
C ASN A 24 10.85 10.64 -6.69
N ALA A 25 10.97 10.21 -5.43
CA ALA A 25 10.06 10.52 -4.34
C ALA A 25 8.57 10.36 -4.74
N THR A 26 8.28 9.44 -5.65
CA THR A 26 6.93 9.25 -6.17
C THR A 26 6.24 8.14 -5.39
N HIS A 27 5.03 8.43 -4.96
CA HIS A 27 4.13 7.49 -4.32
C HIS A 27 3.05 7.10 -5.32
N VAL A 28 2.97 5.81 -5.63
CA VAL A 28 1.94 5.27 -6.51
C VAL A 28 0.91 4.54 -5.65
N TYR A 29 -0.28 5.10 -5.55
CA TYR A 29 -1.43 4.45 -4.92
C TYR A 29 -1.80 3.18 -5.69
N ARG A 30 -2.10 2.10 -4.95
CA ARG A 30 -2.55 0.82 -5.55
C ARG A 30 -4.02 0.58 -5.27
N ARG A 31 -4.39 0.49 -3.99
CA ARG A 31 -5.76 0.21 -3.56
C ARG A 31 -5.99 0.53 -2.08
N THR A 32 -7.25 0.66 -1.73
CA THR A 32 -7.77 0.68 -0.36
C THR A 32 -8.70 -0.52 -0.21
N VAL A 33 -8.54 -1.28 0.86
CA VAL A 33 -9.31 -2.49 1.12
C VAL A 33 -9.93 -2.39 2.50
N GLY A 34 -11.26 -2.44 2.56
CA GLY A 34 -12.01 -2.50 3.82
C GLY A 34 -11.74 -3.81 4.55
N TYR A 35 -11.71 -3.79 5.88
CA TYR A 35 -11.46 -5.00 6.68
C TYR A 35 -12.56 -6.05 6.55
N ASP A 36 -13.76 -5.66 6.14
CA ASP A 36 -14.85 -6.55 5.75
C ASP A 36 -14.51 -7.41 4.52
N GLN A 37 -13.57 -6.97 3.69
CA GLN A 37 -13.12 -7.66 2.49
C GLN A 37 -11.79 -8.42 2.69
N VAL A 38 -11.22 -8.39 3.89
CA VAL A 38 -9.98 -9.13 4.21
C VAL A 38 -10.30 -10.60 4.39
N ILE A 39 -9.77 -11.43 3.49
CA ILE A 39 -9.79 -12.88 3.64
C ILE A 39 -8.52 -13.29 4.38
N TRP A 40 -8.69 -13.95 5.52
CA TRP A 40 -7.59 -14.61 6.22
C TRP A 40 -7.35 -15.98 5.56
N CYS A 41 -6.15 -16.20 5.03
CA CYS A 41 -5.70 -17.49 4.51
C CYS A 41 -4.79 -18.20 5.51
#